data_AF-A0A352LXL1-F1
#
_entry.id   AF-A0A352LXL1-F1
#
_cell.length_a   1.000
_cell.length_b   1.000
_cell.length_c   1.000
_cell.angle_alpha   90.00
_cell.angle_beta   90.00
_cell.angle_gamma   90.00
#
_symmetry.space_group_name_H-M   'P 1'
#
loop_
_entity.id
_entity.type
_entity.pdbx_description
1 polymer ?
#
loop_
_entity_poly.entity_id
_entity_poly.type
_entity_poly.pdbx_seq_one_letter_code
_entity_poly.pdbx_strand_id
1 'polypeptide(L)'
;MSKNRKQIRLYLFTHSYSGEKIVFSLKHKYKGKKLTNIIDRLSVILNFNNDDFTDYVMFDKRPNLPYRRVPKALQLYLEIEKELIKISEEKLDEYSTTTEDYQGQLLCPAIERAVGNFLTDVKNDNRFQMLMEENLKSAYYTYYKVVDKYKLPTMRTIPFLLRIIS
;
A
#
# COMPACT_ATOMS: atom_id res chain seq x y z
N MET A 1 -0.22 -2.12 -26.53
CA MET A 1 0.27 -0.85 -25.92
C MET A 1 0.26 -0.99 -24.41
N SER A 2 1.43 -1.24 -23.81
CA SER A 2 1.56 -1.32 -22.34
C SER A 2 1.37 0.08 -21.76
N LYS A 3 0.21 0.35 -21.17
CA LYS A 3 0.15 1.42 -20.16
C LYS A 3 1.22 1.08 -19.12
N ASN A 4 2.12 2.03 -18.90
CA ASN A 4 3.47 1.79 -18.39
C ASN A 4 3.39 1.10 -17.02
N ARG A 5 3.72 -0.20 -16.95
CA ARG A 5 3.65 -1.01 -15.72
C ARG A 5 4.37 -0.32 -14.55
N LYS A 6 5.44 0.43 -14.84
CA LYS A 6 6.18 1.23 -13.86
C LYS A 6 5.34 2.37 -13.27
N GLN A 7 4.56 3.08 -14.09
CA GLN A 7 3.66 4.14 -13.63
C GLN A 7 2.55 3.58 -12.73
N ILE A 8 1.95 2.45 -13.11
CA ILE A 8 0.93 1.79 -12.26
C ILE A 8 1.56 1.35 -10.94
N ARG A 9 2.74 0.73 -11.01
CA ARG A 9 3.45 0.27 -9.83
C ARG A 9 3.77 1.42 -8.88
N LEU A 10 4.31 2.52 -9.40
CA LEU A 10 4.61 3.70 -8.60
C LEU A 10 3.33 4.30 -8.02
N TYR A 11 2.27 4.45 -8.81
CA TYR A 11 0.97 4.93 -8.31
C TYR A 11 0.43 4.08 -7.16
N LEU A 12 0.44 2.76 -7.30
CA LEU A 12 -0.01 1.85 -6.23
C LEU A 12 0.90 1.99 -5.01
N PHE A 13 2.23 2.09 -5.21
CA PHE A 13 3.19 2.28 -4.14
C PHE A 13 2.96 3.58 -3.36
N THR A 14 2.77 4.73 -4.03
CA THR A 14 2.58 6.03 -3.36
C THR A 14 1.26 6.11 -2.58
N HIS A 15 0.34 5.17 -2.78
CA HIS A 15 -0.93 5.05 -2.07
C HIS A 15 -0.97 3.81 -1.17
N SER A 16 0.18 3.14 -0.97
CA SER A 16 0.28 1.95 -0.12
C SER A 16 0.82 2.32 1.26
N TYR A 17 0.40 1.56 2.27
CA TYR A 17 0.96 1.62 3.62
C TYR A 17 2.49 1.49 3.60
N SER A 18 2.99 0.52 2.83
CA SER A 18 4.43 0.28 2.72
C SER A 18 5.17 1.48 2.12
N GLY A 19 4.56 2.15 1.14
CA GLY A 19 5.10 3.37 0.55
C GLY A 19 5.25 4.47 1.57
N GLU A 20 4.20 4.74 2.34
CA GLU A 20 4.23 5.77 3.38
C GLU A 20 5.26 5.48 4.46
N LYS A 21 5.34 4.24 4.96
CA LYS A 21 6.34 3.86 5.97
C LYS A 21 7.78 3.95 5.47
N ILE A 22 8.03 3.53 4.23
CA ILE A 22 9.36 3.62 3.63
C ILE A 22 9.75 5.09 3.49
N VAL A 23 8.90 5.93 2.90
CA VAL A 23 9.19 7.36 2.68
C VAL A 23 9.37 8.11 3.99
N PHE A 24 8.50 7.86 4.98
CA PHE A 24 8.64 8.41 6.32
C PHE A 24 10.01 8.06 6.93
N SER A 25 10.39 6.78 6.87
CA SER A 25 11.68 6.31 7.41
C SER A 25 12.87 6.97 6.71
N LEU A 26 12.79 7.16 5.38
CA LEU A 26 13.84 7.81 4.60
C LEU A 26 14.01 9.28 5.00
N LYS A 27 12.91 10.04 5.02
CA LYS A 27 12.89 11.47 5.37
C LYS A 27 13.41 11.72 6.79
N HIS A 28 13.08 10.81 7.72
CA HIS A 28 13.50 10.93 9.11
C HIS A 28 14.99 10.60 9.30
N LYS A 29 15.50 9.58 8.57
CA LYS A 29 16.87 9.07 8.76
C LYS A 29 17.94 9.80 7.94
N TYR A 30 17.59 10.34 6.78
CA TYR A 30 18.56 10.91 5.83
C TYR A 30 18.19 12.33 5.41
N LYS A 31 19.21 13.15 5.11
CA LYS A 31 19.05 14.55 4.66
C LYS A 31 20.04 14.89 3.54
N GLY A 32 19.69 15.90 2.75
CA GLY A 32 20.54 16.45 1.68
C GLY A 32 21.02 15.38 0.70
N LYS A 33 22.32 15.41 0.35
CA LYS A 33 22.93 14.47 -0.61
C LYS A 33 22.81 12.99 -0.22
N LYS A 34 22.73 12.67 1.08
CA LYS A 34 22.52 11.28 1.52
C LYS A 34 21.11 10.79 1.17
N LEU A 35 20.11 11.65 1.32
CA LEU A 35 18.73 11.32 0.98
C LEU A 35 18.57 11.11 -0.52
N THR A 36 19.14 11.99 -1.36
CA THR A 36 19.10 11.84 -2.83
C THR A 36 19.74 10.52 -3.29
N ASN A 37 20.93 10.19 -2.78
CA ASN A 37 21.60 8.93 -3.14
C ASN A 37 20.78 7.68 -2.78
N ILE A 38 20.02 7.74 -1.68
CA ILE A 38 19.18 6.61 -1.25
C ILE A 38 17.91 6.53 -2.08
N ILE A 39 17.31 7.67 -2.44
CA ILE A 39 16.20 7.73 -3.39
C ILE A 39 16.62 7.08 -4.71
N ASP A 40 17.81 7.40 -5.22
CA ASP A 40 18.36 6.81 -6.43
C ASP A 40 18.47 5.29 -6.34
N ARG A 41 19.12 4.79 -5.29
CA ARG A 41 19.26 3.34 -5.05
C ARG A 41 17.90 2.65 -4.94
N LEU A 42 16.98 3.23 -4.20
CA LEU A 42 15.66 2.63 -3.98
C LEU A 42 14.80 2.67 -5.24
N SER A 43 14.91 3.72 -6.06
CA SER A 43 14.24 3.81 -7.37
C SER A 43 14.69 2.67 -8.30
N VAL A 44 15.96 2.28 -8.23
CA VAL A 44 16.51 1.14 -8.99
C VAL A 44 15.99 -0.19 -8.43
N ILE A 45 16.10 -0.39 -7.11
CA ILE A 45 15.64 -1.63 -6.43
C ILE A 45 14.15 -1.88 -6.67
N LEU A 46 13.34 -0.83 -6.56
CA LEU A 46 11.89 -0.89 -6.77
C LEU A 46 11.49 -0.68 -8.23
N ASN A 47 12.45 -0.49 -9.15
CA ASN A 47 12.24 -0.28 -10.58
C ASN A 47 11.17 0.79 -10.88
N PHE A 48 11.31 1.95 -10.25
CA PHE A 48 10.51 3.15 -10.46
C PHE A 48 11.18 4.09 -11.47
N ASN A 49 10.41 5.04 -12.01
CA ASN A 49 11.01 6.21 -12.63
C ASN A 49 11.64 7.07 -11.53
N ASN A 50 12.90 7.45 -11.70
CA ASN A 50 13.66 8.15 -10.66
C ASN A 50 13.11 9.56 -10.41
N ASP A 51 12.76 10.30 -11.46
CA ASP A 51 12.22 11.66 -11.34
C ASP A 51 10.87 11.65 -10.61
N ASP A 52 9.94 10.79 -11.04
CA ASP A 52 8.62 10.66 -10.41
C ASP A 52 8.73 10.18 -8.94
N PHE A 53 9.67 9.29 -8.64
CA PHE A 53 9.88 8.80 -7.28
C PHE A 53 10.54 9.87 -6.41
N THR A 54 11.49 10.64 -6.94
CA THR A 54 12.10 11.78 -6.26
C THR A 54 11.07 12.85 -5.97
N ASP A 55 10.19 13.16 -6.93
CA ASP A 55 9.08 14.10 -6.76
C ASP A 55 8.16 13.69 -5.61
N TYR A 56 7.83 12.39 -5.54
CA TYR A 56 7.04 11.86 -4.43
C TYR A 56 7.78 11.94 -3.10
N VAL A 57 9.04 11.51 -3.04
CA VAL A 57 9.79 11.49 -1.77
C VAL A 57 10.12 12.90 -1.30
N MET A 58 10.47 13.85 -2.16
CA MET A 58 10.90 15.18 -1.74
C MET A 58 9.74 16.16 -1.55
N PHE A 59 8.69 16.04 -2.38
CA PHE A 59 7.62 17.03 -2.46
C PHE A 59 6.22 16.44 -2.23
N ASP A 60 6.12 15.16 -1.84
CA ASP A 60 4.86 14.44 -1.64
C ASP A 60 3.94 14.45 -2.88
N LYS A 61 4.54 14.67 -4.06
CA LYS A 61 3.83 14.73 -5.34
C LYS A 61 3.53 13.32 -5.83
N ARG A 62 2.29 12.87 -5.64
CA ARG A 62 1.82 11.55 -6.08
C ARG A 62 1.60 11.55 -7.60
N PRO A 63 1.99 10.47 -8.32
CA PRO A 63 1.73 10.36 -9.76
C PRO A 63 0.23 10.30 -10.04
N ASN A 64 -0.16 10.72 -11.23
CA ASN A 64 -1.54 10.59 -11.69
C ASN A 64 -1.91 9.13 -11.94
N LEU A 65 -3.18 8.80 -11.70
CA LEU A 65 -3.73 7.49 -12.01
C LEU A 65 -3.63 7.22 -13.53
N PRO A 66 -2.92 6.16 -13.98
CA PRO A 66 -2.74 5.87 -15.41
C PRO A 66 -3.98 5.26 -16.09
N TYR A 67 -5.10 5.20 -15.36
CA TYR A 67 -6.37 4.63 -15.80
C TYR A 67 -7.44 5.72 -15.89
N ARG A 68 -8.16 5.75 -17.01
CA ARG A 68 -9.41 6.52 -17.12
C ARG A 68 -10.52 5.94 -16.23
N ARG A 69 -10.53 4.61 -16.09
CA ARG A 69 -11.41 3.86 -15.17
C ARG A 69 -10.57 2.81 -14.46
N VAL A 70 -10.50 2.89 -13.14
CA VAL A 70 -9.70 1.97 -12.33
C VAL A 70 -10.32 0.56 -12.38
N PRO A 71 -9.55 -0.49 -12.69
CA PRO A 71 -10.02 -1.87 -12.57
C PRO A 71 -10.46 -2.18 -11.13
N LYS A 72 -11.55 -2.94 -10.96
CA LYS A 72 -12.08 -3.32 -9.63
C LYS A 72 -11.01 -3.88 -8.69
N ALA A 73 -10.12 -4.73 -9.20
CA ALA A 73 -9.02 -5.30 -8.42
C ALA A 73 -8.07 -4.23 -7.84
N LEU A 74 -7.79 -3.16 -8.60
CA LEU A 74 -6.97 -2.05 -8.12
C LEU A 74 -7.75 -1.15 -7.17
N GLN A 75 -9.04 -0.95 -7.39
CA GLN A 75 -9.90 -0.21 -6.45
C GLN A 75 -9.91 -0.90 -5.09
N LEU A 76 -10.12 -2.21 -5.08
CA LEU A 76 -10.11 -3.01 -3.85
C LEU A 76 -8.74 -2.97 -3.17
N TYR A 77 -7.65 -3.13 -3.92
CA TYR A 77 -6.30 -3.00 -3.36
C TYR A 77 -6.07 -1.62 -2.71
N LEU A 78 -6.44 -0.53 -3.39
CA LEU A 78 -6.26 0.83 -2.88
C LEU A 78 -7.11 1.09 -1.63
N GLU A 79 -8.35 0.58 -1.58
CA GLU A 79 -9.19 0.72 -0.39
C GLU A 79 -8.62 -0.08 0.79
N ILE A 80 -8.10 -1.29 0.55
CA ILE A 80 -7.40 -2.08 1.58
C ILE A 80 -6.17 -1.33 2.12
N GLU A 81 -5.32 -0.78 1.24
CA GLU A 81 -4.14 -0.03 1.66
C GLU A 81 -4.48 1.25 2.44
N LYS A 82 -5.56 1.94 2.05
CA LYS A 82 -6.09 3.09 2.78
C LYS A 82 -6.58 2.71 4.18
N GLU A 83 -7.32 1.61 4.31
CA GLU A 83 -7.74 1.10 5.63
C GLU A 83 -6.55 0.60 6.45
N LEU A 84 -5.52 -0.01 5.83
CA LEU A 84 -4.28 -0.37 6.52
C LEU A 84 -3.59 0.86 7.14
N ILE A 85 -3.51 1.97 6.41
CA ILE A 85 -2.94 3.22 6.91
C ILE A 85 -3.74 3.72 8.11
N LYS A 86 -5.06 3.85 7.99
CA LYS A 86 -5.94 4.30 9.09
C LYS A 86 -5.81 3.44 10.33
N ILE A 87 -5.90 2.12 10.17
CA ILE A 87 -5.82 1.16 11.28
C ILE A 87 -4.45 1.29 11.95
N SER A 88 -3.38 1.49 11.18
CA SER A 88 -2.04 1.66 11.75
C SER A 88 -1.88 2.96 12.54
N GLU A 89 -2.65 4.01 12.21
CA GLU A 89 -2.67 5.29 12.91
C GLU A 89 -3.53 5.21 14.18
N GLU A 90 -4.73 4.61 14.07
CA GLU A 90 -5.63 4.35 15.21
C GLU A 90 -4.94 3.55 16.33
N LYS A 91 -4.01 2.69 15.93
CA LYS A 91 -3.33 1.72 16.79
C LYS A 91 -1.89 2.13 17.15
N LEU A 92 -1.50 3.39 16.92
CA LEU A 92 -0.13 3.87 17.20
C LEU A 92 0.34 3.61 18.64
N ASP A 93 -0.56 3.66 19.63
CA ASP A 93 -0.22 3.49 21.05
C ASP A 93 -0.19 2.02 21.51
N GLU A 94 -1.00 1.14 20.91
CA GLU A 94 -1.10 -0.29 21.31
C GLU A 94 0.02 -1.17 20.72
N TYR A 95 0.68 -0.75 19.63
CA TYR A 95 1.53 -1.62 18.79
C TYR A 95 3.03 -1.35 18.93
N SER A 96 3.41 -0.49 19.87
CA SER A 96 4.81 -0.22 20.20
C SER A 96 5.59 -1.46 20.65
N THR A 97 4.93 -2.61 20.88
CA THR A 97 5.54 -3.85 21.39
C THR A 97 5.31 -5.12 20.57
N THR A 98 4.53 -5.13 19.48
CA THR A 98 4.28 -6.38 18.71
C THR A 98 4.46 -6.18 17.21
N THR A 99 5.67 -6.48 16.74
CA THR A 99 6.00 -6.60 15.30
C THR A 99 5.41 -7.87 14.65
N GLU A 100 4.72 -8.71 15.42
CA GLU A 100 4.61 -10.13 15.12
C GLU A 100 3.32 -10.56 14.42
N ASP A 101 2.24 -9.76 14.39
CA ASP A 101 0.99 -10.18 13.73
C ASP A 101 0.39 -9.17 12.75
N TYR A 102 1.19 -8.77 11.75
CA TYR A 102 0.72 -7.97 10.60
C TYR A 102 -0.53 -8.54 9.94
N GLN A 103 -0.64 -9.88 9.83
CA GLN A 103 -1.80 -10.49 9.19
C GLN A 103 -3.04 -10.36 10.07
N GLY A 104 -3.00 -10.86 11.30
CA GLY A 104 -4.17 -10.87 12.18
C GLY A 104 -4.59 -9.48 12.67
N GLN A 105 -3.64 -8.59 12.92
CA GLN A 105 -3.95 -7.33 13.61
C GLN A 105 -4.15 -6.12 12.70
N LEU A 106 -3.58 -6.15 11.48
CA LEU A 106 -3.65 -5.03 10.53
C LEU A 106 -4.33 -5.43 9.23
N LEU A 107 -3.80 -6.43 8.52
CA LEU A 107 -4.28 -6.77 7.19
C LEU A 107 -5.68 -7.37 7.18
N CYS A 108 -5.98 -8.30 8.07
CA CYS A 108 -7.31 -8.90 8.15
C CYS A 108 -8.39 -7.83 8.45
N PRO A 109 -8.24 -6.98 9.50
CA PRO A 109 -9.16 -5.87 9.76
C PRO A 109 -9.27 -4.87 8.59
N ALA A 110 -8.17 -4.56 7.92
CA ALA A 110 -8.19 -3.64 6.78
C ALA A 110 -8.98 -4.21 5.59
N ILE A 111 -8.83 -5.51 5.32
CA ILE A 111 -9.59 -6.20 4.28
C ILE A 111 -11.07 -6.22 4.63
N GLU A 112 -11.42 -6.51 5.88
CA GLU A 112 -12.80 -6.48 6.35
C GLU A 112 -13.42 -5.09 6.18
N ARG A 113 -12.77 -4.03 6.69
CA ARG A 113 -13.26 -2.66 6.52
C ARG A 113 -13.41 -2.28 5.05
N ALA A 114 -12.44 -2.62 4.21
CA ALA A 114 -12.50 -2.31 2.78
C ALA A 114 -13.66 -3.02 2.09
N VAL A 115 -13.93 -4.30 2.37
CA VAL A 115 -15.09 -5.02 1.84
C VAL A 115 -16.39 -4.40 2.33
N GLY A 116 -16.48 -4.08 3.63
CA GLY A 116 -17.65 -3.41 4.22
C GLY A 116 -17.94 -2.06 3.55
N ASN A 117 -16.92 -1.28 3.21
CA ASN A 117 -17.05 0.00 2.49
C ASN A 117 -17.67 -0.16 1.09
N PHE A 118 -17.53 -1.32 0.44
CA PHE A 118 -18.19 -1.61 -0.84
C PHE A 118 -19.64 -2.09 -0.71
N LEU A 119 -20.11 -2.33 0.52
CA LEU A 119 -21.43 -2.87 0.83
C LEU A 119 -22.32 -1.86 1.59
N THR A 120 -21.96 -0.57 1.62
CA THR A 120 -22.65 0.48 2.40
C THR A 120 -24.13 0.63 2.07
N ASP A 121 -24.53 0.28 0.84
CA ASP A 121 -25.93 0.41 0.40
C ASP A 121 -26.81 -0.79 0.79
N VAL A 122 -26.22 -1.84 1.37
CA VAL A 122 -26.94 -3.05 1.79
C VAL A 122 -27.54 -2.84 3.18
N LYS A 123 -28.83 -2.50 3.23
CA LYS A 123 -29.56 -2.23 4.49
C LYS A 123 -30.01 -3.47 5.27
N ASN A 124 -29.98 -4.66 4.65
CA ASN A 124 -30.44 -5.90 5.29
C ASN A 124 -29.24 -6.63 5.88
N ASP A 125 -29.23 -6.79 7.20
CA ASP A 125 -28.10 -7.34 7.95
C ASP A 125 -27.74 -8.77 7.52
N ASN A 126 -28.74 -9.64 7.33
CA ASN A 126 -28.49 -11.02 6.87
C ASN A 126 -27.84 -11.04 5.48
N ARG A 127 -28.30 -10.15 4.58
CA ARG A 127 -27.73 -10.02 3.24
C ARG A 127 -26.35 -9.39 3.27
N PHE A 128 -26.11 -8.43 4.16
CA PHE A 128 -24.80 -7.83 4.38
C PHE A 128 -23.80 -8.90 4.84
N GLN A 129 -24.15 -9.69 5.87
CA GLN A 129 -23.30 -10.74 6.40
C GLN A 129 -22.93 -11.79 5.34
N MET A 130 -23.93 -12.26 4.59
CA MET A 130 -23.70 -13.22 3.50
C MET A 130 -22.75 -12.66 2.42
N LEU A 131 -22.97 -11.42 1.98
CA LEU A 131 -22.10 -10.77 0.98
C LEU A 131 -20.70 -10.49 1.55
N MET A 132 -20.59 -10.19 2.83
CA MET A 132 -19.31 -9.96 3.50
C MET A 132 -18.46 -11.23 3.45
N GLU A 133 -19.01 -12.37 3.88
CA GLU A 133 -18.33 -13.67 3.89
C GLU A 133 -17.89 -14.11 2.48
N GLU A 134 -18.77 -13.94 1.48
CA GLU A 134 -18.47 -14.26 0.08
C GLU A 134 -17.33 -13.40 -0.49
N ASN A 135 -17.35 -12.09 -0.20
CA ASN A 135 -16.39 -11.15 -0.78
C ASN A 135 -15.04 -11.14 -0.06
N LEU A 136 -14.99 -11.50 1.23
CA LEU A 136 -13.77 -11.53 2.02
C LEU A 136 -12.70 -12.42 1.38
N LYS A 137 -13.04 -13.68 1.08
CA LYS A 137 -12.08 -14.63 0.47
C LYS A 137 -11.55 -14.12 -0.88
N SER A 138 -12.44 -13.53 -1.68
CA SER A 138 -12.07 -12.91 -2.97
C SER A 138 -11.15 -11.69 -2.78
N ALA A 139 -11.37 -10.91 -1.73
CA ALA A 139 -10.56 -9.74 -1.41
C ALA A 139 -9.14 -10.10 -1.00
N TYR A 140 -8.95 -11.11 -0.12
CA TYR A 140 -7.61 -11.63 0.22
C TYR A 140 -6.83 -12.06 -1.03
N TYR A 141 -7.46 -12.88 -1.88
CA TYR A 141 -6.84 -13.34 -3.11
C TYR A 141 -6.49 -12.17 -4.04
N THR A 142 -7.41 -11.22 -4.19
CA THR A 142 -7.22 -10.04 -5.04
C THR A 142 -6.08 -9.16 -4.55
N TYR A 143 -5.98 -8.94 -3.23
CA TYR A 143 -4.89 -8.16 -2.62
C TYR A 143 -3.53 -8.75 -2.98
N TYR A 144 -3.29 -10.03 -2.65
CA TYR A 144 -2.01 -10.68 -2.93
C TYR A 144 -1.73 -10.81 -4.43
N LYS A 145 -2.75 -11.00 -5.26
CA LYS A 145 -2.61 -11.00 -6.71
C LYS A 145 -2.13 -9.66 -7.26
N VAL A 146 -2.62 -8.54 -6.71
CA VAL A 146 -2.15 -7.19 -7.09
C VAL A 146 -0.72 -6.96 -6.60
N VAL A 147 -0.43 -7.29 -5.34
CA VAL A 147 0.91 -7.20 -4.75
C VAL A 147 1.92 -7.96 -5.60
N ASP A 148 1.65 -9.22 -5.95
CA ASP A 148 2.56 -10.03 -6.77
C ASP A 148 2.68 -9.51 -8.21
N LYS A 149 1.55 -9.17 -8.85
CA LYS A 149 1.53 -8.67 -10.23
C LYS A 149 2.38 -7.40 -10.39
N TYR A 150 2.34 -6.49 -9.42
CA TYR A 150 3.09 -5.24 -9.47
C TYR A 150 4.38 -5.28 -8.63
N LYS A 151 4.70 -6.41 -7.97
CA LYS A 151 5.89 -6.55 -7.11
C LYS A 151 5.95 -5.45 -6.06
N LEU A 152 4.82 -5.17 -5.41
CA LEU A 152 4.71 -4.11 -4.41
C LEU A 152 5.31 -4.59 -3.08
N PRO A 153 6.01 -3.72 -2.34
CA PRO A 153 6.43 -4.03 -0.98
C PRO A 153 5.23 -4.29 -0.07
N THR A 154 5.37 -5.28 0.80
CA THR A 154 4.44 -5.53 1.92
C THR A 154 5.13 -5.19 3.23
N MET A 155 4.36 -5.05 4.31
CA MET A 155 4.89 -4.78 5.64
C MET A 155 6.02 -5.74 6.06
N ARG A 156 5.92 -7.02 5.69
CA ARG A 156 6.97 -8.04 5.94
C ARG A 156 8.29 -7.72 5.24
N THR A 157 8.25 -7.06 4.09
CA THR A 157 9.45 -6.76 3.28
C THR A 157 10.07 -5.41 3.60
N ILE A 158 9.35 -4.50 4.27
CA ILE A 158 9.84 -3.15 4.60
C ILE A 158 11.16 -3.19 5.39
N PRO A 159 11.31 -3.98 6.48
CA PRO A 159 12.56 -3.98 7.25
C PRO A 159 13.77 -4.40 6.40
N PHE A 160 13.58 -5.35 5.50
CA PHE A 160 14.64 -5.80 4.58
C PHE A 160 15.02 -4.70 3.58
N LEU A 161 14.02 -4.03 2.98
CA LEU A 161 14.29 -2.91 2.07
C LEU A 161 15.04 -1.78 2.77
N LEU A 162 14.62 -1.42 4.00
CA LEU A 162 15.29 -0.38 4.80
C LEU A 162 16.72 -0.77 5.20
N ARG A 163 17.00 -2.06 5.43
CA ARG A 163 18.34 -2.56 5.72
C ARG A 163 19.25 -2.57 4.50
N ILE A 164 18.73 -2.87 3.32
CA ILE A 164 19.52 -2.91 2.06
C ILE A 164 20.00 -1.51 1.67
N ILE A 165 19.19 -0.49 1.94
CA ILE A 165 19.49 0.89 1.55
C ILE A 165 20.22 1.70 2.63
N SER A 166 20.31 1.16 3.85
CA SER A 166 21.02 1.79 4.97
C SER A 166 22.51 1.57 4.95
#